data_AF-A0A952HRW3-F1
#
_entry.id   AF-A0A952HRW3-F1
#
_cell.length_a   1.000
_cell.length_b   1.000
_cell.length_c   1.000
_cell.angle_alpha   90.00
_cell.angle_beta   90.00
_cell.angle_gamma   90.00
#
_symmetry.space_group_name_H-M   'P 1'
#
loop_
_entity.id
_entity.type
_entity.pdbx_description
1 polymer ?
#
loop_
_entity_poly.entity_id
_entity_poly.type
_entity_poly.pdbx_seq_one_letter_code
_entity_poly.pdbx_strand_id
1 'polypeptide(L)' 'PGLIWFVLKVCMVFFMISMVKAFVPRYRYDQLMRLGWKVFLPISLFIVVATAAFLKITGFA' A
#
# COMPACT_ATOMS: atom_id res chain seq x y z
N PRO A 1 8.28 -2.48 -25.92
CA PRO A 1 7.39 -3.14 -24.94
C PRO A 1 7.43 -2.57 -23.49
N GLY A 2 8.36 -1.67 -23.12
CA GLY A 2 8.38 -1.06 -21.78
C GLY A 2 7.32 0.03 -21.57
N LEU A 3 7.16 0.93 -22.55
CA LEU A 3 6.20 2.04 -22.47
C LEU A 3 4.74 1.55 -22.39
N ILE A 4 4.38 0.54 -23.20
CA ILE A 4 3.03 -0.04 -23.21
C ILE A 4 2.68 -0.63 -21.84
N TRP A 5 3.61 -1.34 -21.21
CA TRP A 5 3.40 -1.94 -19.90
C TRP A 5 3.31 -0.89 -18.78
N PHE A 6 4.11 0.18 -18.90
CA PHE A 6 4.04 1.31 -17.98
C PHE A 6 2.69 2.03 -18.07
N VAL A 7 2.24 2.37 -19.28
CA VAL A 7 0.95 3.02 -19.52
C VAL A 7 -0.20 2.16 -19.02
N LEU A 8 -0.17 0.85 -19.26
CA LEU A 8 -1.20 -0.07 -18.78
C LEU A 8 -1.31 -0.06 -17.24
N LYS A 9 -0.17 -0.12 -16.53
CA LYS A 9 -0.14 -0.04 -15.07
C LYS A 9 -0.68 1.29 -14.55
N VAL A 10 -0.30 2.40 -15.18
CA VAL A 10 -0.77 3.74 -14.80
C VAL A 10 -2.29 3.86 -15.00
N CYS A 11 -2.82 3.40 -16.13
CA CYS A 11 -4.27 3.38 -16.38
C CYS A 11 -5.01 2.51 -15.35
N MET A 12 -4.45 1.34 -14.99
CA MET A 12 -5.04 0.46 -13.99
C MET A 12 -5.09 1.10 -12.59
N VAL A 13 -4.00 1.74 -12.16
CA VAL A 13 -3.95 2.44 -10.86
C VAL A 13 -4.89 3.65 -10.84
N PHE A 14 -4.93 4.43 -11.94
CA PHE A 14 -5.86 5.55 -12.08
C PHE A 14 -7.33 5.08 -11.96
N PHE A 15 -7.69 3.99 -12.63
CA PHE A 15 -9.02 3.39 -12.53
C PHE A 15 -9.33 2.92 -11.10
N MET A 16 -8.36 2.29 -10.42
CA MET A 16 -8.56 1.85 -9.04
C MET A 16 -8.80 3.05 -8.10
N ILE A 17 -8.05 4.15 -8.24
CA ILE A 17 -8.23 5.35 -7.40
C ILE A 17 -9.59 6.02 -7.65
N SER A 18 -10.01 6.15 -8.92
CA SER A 18 -11.31 6.75 -9.25
C SER A 18 -12.47 5.90 -8.72
N MET A 19 -12.34 4.57 -8.79
CA MET A 19 -13.30 3.61 -8.25
C MET A 19 -13.41 3.68 -6.72
N VAL A 20 -12.28 3.78 -6.00
CA VAL A 20 -12.28 3.94 -4.53
C VAL A 20 -13.02 5.20 -4.10
N LYS A 21 -12.87 6.31 -4.84
CA LYS A 21 -13.61 7.55 -4.57
C LYS A 21 -15.13 7.39 -4.74
N ALA A 22 -15.56 6.51 -5.65
CA ALA A 22 -16.97 6.26 -5.90
C ALA A 22 -17.61 5.35 -4.83
N PHE A 23 -16.88 4.32 -4.35
CA PHE A 23 -17.43 3.35 -3.40
C PHE A 23 -17.29 3.75 -1.94
N VAL A 24 -16.24 4.51 -1.57
CA VAL A 24 -15.97 4.81 -0.16
C VAL A 24 -16.85 5.97 0.33
N PRO A 25 -17.75 5.75 1.31
CA PRO A 25 -18.46 6.82 1.97
C PRO A 25 -17.47 7.59 2.86
N ARG A 26 -17.40 8.91 2.70
CA ARG A 26 -16.69 9.91 3.53
C ARG A 26 -16.29 9.42 4.95
N TYR A 27 -14.99 9.17 5.16
CA TYR A 27 -14.40 8.88 6.47
C TYR A 27 -14.17 10.17 7.28
N ARG A 28 -14.40 10.12 8.60
CA ARG A 28 -14.12 11.24 9.52
C ARG A 28 -12.62 11.35 9.82
N TYR A 29 -12.14 12.57 10.12
CA TYR A 29 -10.72 12.83 10.45
C TYR A 29 -10.21 11.92 11.58
N ASP A 30 -10.99 11.73 12.64
CA ASP A 30 -10.61 10.84 13.77
C ASP A 30 -10.48 9.38 13.35
N GLN A 31 -11.30 8.93 12.39
CA GLN A 31 -11.28 7.55 11.89
C GLN A 31 -10.06 7.34 11.00
N LEU A 32 -9.73 8.32 10.16
CA LEU A 32 -8.54 8.31 9.32
C LEU A 32 -7.27 8.34 10.18
N MET A 33 -7.23 9.18 11.22
CA MET A 33 -6.08 9.27 12.13
C MET A 33 -5.92 7.99 12.95
N ARG A 34 -7.02 7.37 13.40
CA ARG A 34 -6.98 6.06 14.05
C ARG A 34 -6.48 4.97 13.12
N LEU A 35 -6.91 4.94 11.87
CA LEU A 35 -6.48 3.94 10.89
C LEU A 35 -4.98 4.11 10.56
N GLY A 36 -4.54 5.35 10.33
CA GLY A 36 -3.12 5.70 10.11
C GLY A 36 -2.22 5.27 11.27
N TRP A 37 -2.57 5.69 12.48
CA TRP A 37 -1.73 5.50 13.66
C TRP A 37 -1.84 4.11 14.29
N LYS A 38 -3.01 3.47 14.28
CA LYS A 38 -3.20 2.17 14.93
C LYS A 38 -3.06 0.97 14.00
N VAL A 39 -3.20 1.16 12.68
CA VAL A 39 -3.20 0.04 11.72
C VAL A 39 -2.04 0.16 10.76
N PHE A 40 -1.92 1.26 10.01
CA PHE A 40 -0.88 1.39 8.99
C PHE A 40 0.55 1.42 9.56
N LEU A 41 0.77 2.17 10.65
CA LEU A 41 2.10 2.32 11.26
C LEU A 41 2.66 1.01 11.86
N PRO A 42 1.93 0.27 12.71
CA PRO A 42 2.46 -0.99 13.23
C PRO A 42 2.60 -2.06 12.14
N ILE A 43 1.71 -2.10 11.14
CA ILE A 43 1.81 -3.05 10.04
C ILE A 43 3.04 -2.76 9.17
N SER A 44 3.29 -1.50 8.81
CA SER A 44 4.46 -1.15 7.98
C SER A 44 5.77 -1.47 8.70
N LEU A 45 5.86 -1.16 10.00
CA LEU A 45 7.02 -1.48 10.81
C LEU A 45 7.24 -3.00 10.93
N PHE A 46 6.17 -3.77 11.14
CA PHE A 46 6.23 -5.23 11.19
C PHE A 46 6.76 -5.82 9.88
N ILE A 47 6.27 -5.36 8.73
CA ILE A 47 6.71 -5.88 7.42
C ILE A 47 8.17 -5.54 7.13
N VAL A 48 8.65 -4.36 7.55
CA VAL A 48 10.07 -3.98 7.40
C VAL A 48 10.94 -4.90 8.25
N VAL A 49 10.60 -5.11 9.52
CA VAL A 49 11.35 -6.01 10.40
C VAL A 49 11.27 -7.45 9.90
N ALA A 50 10.11 -7.90 9.43
CA ALA A 50 9.92 -9.25 8.89
C ALA A 50 10.76 -9.46 7.62
N THR A 51 10.77 -8.50 6.69
CA THR A 51 11.60 -8.58 5.47
C THR A 51 13.08 -8.56 5.81
N ALA A 52 13.51 -7.72 6.75
CA ALA A 52 14.89 -7.65 7.20
C ALA A 52 15.35 -8.93 7.91
N ALA A 53 14.50 -9.49 8.78
CA ALA A 53 14.75 -10.76 9.46
C ALA A 53 14.78 -11.92 8.47
N PHE A 54 13.83 -11.96 7.52
CA PHE A 54 13.79 -12.95 6.47
C PHE A 54 15.08 -12.94 5.66
N LEU A 55 15.52 -11.77 5.17
CA LEU A 55 16.77 -11.64 4.41
C LEU A 55 17.99 -12.12 5.21
N LYS A 56 18.04 -11.81 6.52
CA LYS A 56 19.13 -12.26 7.41
C LYS A 56 19.13 -13.77 7.64
N ILE A 57 17.96 -14.40 7.72
CA ILE A 57 17.83 -15.84 7.98
C ILE A 57 18.07 -16.65 6.72
N THR A 58 17.52 -16.22 5.58
CA THR A 58 17.60 -16.98 4.33
C THR A 58 18.88 -16.71 3.54
N GLY A 59 19.63 -15.65 3.87
CA GLY A 59 20.93 -15.36 3.24
C GLY A 59 20.86 -15.15 1.72
N PHE A 60 19.69 -14.78 1.18
CA PHE A 60 19.51 -14.47 -0.24
C PHE A 60 20.02 -13.05 -0.55
N ALA A 61 21.34 -12.88 -0.43
CA ALA A 61 22.10 -11.77 -0.98
C ALA A 61 23.27 -12.32 -1.79
#